data_AF-A0A419R2J3-F1
#
_entry.id   AF-A0A419R2J3-F1
#
_cell.length_a   1.000
_cell.length_b   1.000
_cell.length_c   1.000
_cell.angle_alpha   90.00
_cell.angle_beta   90.00
_cell.angle_gamma   90.00
#
_symmetry.space_group_name_H-M   'P 1'
#
loop_
_entity.id
_entity.type
_entity.pdbx_description
1 polymer ?
#
loop_
_entity_poly.entity_id
_entity_poly.type
_entity_poly.pdbx_seq_one_letter_code
_entity_poly.pdbx_strand_id
1 'polypeptide(L)'
;MELTPEAARNGYLALFDDRTREAHLAALIDARINEPSRWPTVAIVRKIARLFEVPAAELGAFFGLLCQPGARGGVWVDVIRSPDTAELVSVEALSRRQLVSLGMMRTMVAG
;
A
#
# COMPACT_ATOMS: atom_id res chain seq x y z
N MET A 1 -22.97 -2.32 8.29
CA MET A 1 -22.43 -1.02 8.70
C MET A 1 -21.94 -0.35 7.44
N GLU A 2 -22.58 0.72 7.00
CA GLU A 2 -22.08 1.49 5.85
C GLU A 2 -20.82 2.24 6.29
N LEU A 3 -19.73 2.07 5.55
CA LEU A 3 -18.50 2.81 5.77
C LEU A 3 -18.67 4.19 5.11
N THR A 4 -18.86 5.22 5.92
CA THR A 4 -18.94 6.59 5.41
C THR A 4 -17.55 7.12 5.04
N PRO A 5 -17.44 8.07 4.11
CA PRO A 5 -16.15 8.72 3.79
C PRO A 5 -15.48 9.34 5.02
N GLU A 6 -16.27 9.87 5.95
CA GLU A 6 -15.79 10.41 7.22
C GLU A 6 -15.20 9.33 8.12
N ALA A 7 -15.85 8.16 8.22
CA ALA A 7 -15.32 7.03 8.98
C ALA A 7 -14.01 6.50 8.37
N ALA A 8 -13.92 6.44 7.04
CA ALA A 8 -12.69 6.05 6.33
C ALA A 8 -11.56 7.04 6.61
N ARG A 9 -11.82 8.36 6.52
CA ARG A 9 -10.86 9.42 6.86
C ARG A 9 -10.41 9.34 8.30
N ASN A 10 -11.33 9.17 9.25
CA ASN A 10 -11.00 9.08 10.67
C ASN A 10 -10.17 7.82 10.96
N GLY A 11 -10.49 6.69 10.32
CA GLY A 11 -9.69 5.48 10.37
C GLY A 11 -8.27 5.70 9.83
N TYR A 12 -8.12 6.37 8.69
CA TYR A 12 -6.82 6.72 8.12
C TYR A 12 -6.00 7.60 9.08
N LEU A 13 -6.64 8.58 9.71
CA LEU A 13 -5.98 9.46 10.66
C LEU A 13 -5.59 8.76 11.98
N ALA A 14 -6.35 7.75 12.39
CA ALA A 14 -6.10 7.02 13.63
C ALA A 14 -5.07 5.89 13.47
N LEU A 15 -4.99 5.25 12.29
CA LEU A 15 -4.19 4.05 12.07
C LEU A 15 -2.77 4.32 11.59
N PHE A 16 -2.53 5.46 10.94
CA PHE A 16 -1.24 5.78 10.33
C PHE A 16 -0.70 7.08 10.90
N ASP A 17 0.59 7.12 11.24
CA ASP A 17 1.26 8.35 11.67
C ASP A 17 1.44 9.36 10.51
N ASP A 18 1.75 10.61 10.84
CA ASP A 18 1.94 11.68 9.85
C ASP A 18 2.93 11.30 8.76
N ARG A 19 4.06 10.71 9.16
CA ARG A 19 5.14 10.32 8.26
C ARG A 19 4.69 9.28 7.23
N THR A 20 3.92 8.28 7.65
CA THR A 20 3.35 7.26 6.76
C THR A 20 2.30 7.87 5.83
N ARG A 21 1.50 8.82 6.32
CA ARG A 21 0.52 9.53 5.50
C ARG A 21 1.17 10.42 4.44
N GLU A 22 2.24 11.11 4.80
CA GLU A 22 3.05 11.92 3.87
C GLU A 22 3.74 11.05 2.83
N ALA A 23 4.31 9.90 3.24
CA ALA A 23 4.88 8.93 2.32
C ALA A 23 3.84 8.37 1.33
N HIS A 24 2.64 8.06 1.82
CA HIS A 24 1.52 7.63 0.97
C HIS A 24 1.19 8.68 -0.10
N LEU A 25 1.07 9.95 0.29
CA LEU A 25 0.81 11.05 -0.65
C LEU A 25 1.97 11.27 -1.63
N ALA A 26 3.21 11.25 -1.14
CA ALA A 26 4.40 11.45 -1.96
C ALA A 26 4.52 10.38 -3.06
N ALA A 27 4.21 9.12 -2.75
CA ALA A 27 4.21 8.04 -3.74
C ALA A 27 3.14 8.23 -4.82
N LEU A 28 1.94 8.71 -4.46
CA LEU A 28 0.90 9.03 -5.45
C LEU A 28 1.33 10.19 -6.37
N ILE A 29 1.91 11.24 -5.82
CA ILE A 29 2.42 12.39 -6.59
C ILE A 29 3.52 11.93 -7.55
N ASP A 30 4.49 11.16 -7.07
CA ASP A 30 5.60 10.67 -7.88
C ASP A 30 5.11 9.78 -9.03
N ALA A 31 4.19 8.87 -8.76
CA ALA A 31 3.58 8.01 -9.78
C ALA A 31 2.80 8.83 -10.81
N ARG A 32 2.07 9.86 -10.39
CA ARG A 32 1.30 10.73 -11.29
C ARG A 32 2.19 11.47 -12.30
N ILE A 33 3.42 11.77 -11.90
CA ILE A 33 4.41 12.48 -12.71
C ILE A 33 5.19 11.51 -13.61
N ASN A 34 5.62 10.37 -13.06
CA ASN A 34 6.65 9.54 -13.66
C ASN A 34 6.14 8.23 -14.29
N GLU A 35 4.93 7.77 -13.96
CA GLU A 35 4.42 6.46 -14.42
C GLU A 35 3.26 6.63 -15.39
N PRO A 36 3.26 5.94 -16.55
CA PRO A 36 2.13 5.95 -17.48
C PRO A 36 0.81 5.50 -16.84
N SER A 37 0.88 4.52 -15.93
CA SER A 37 -0.29 4.03 -15.18
C SER A 37 -0.79 5.03 -14.14
N ARG A 38 0.01 6.06 -13.82
CA ARG A 38 -0.23 7.02 -12.74
C ARG A 38 -0.42 6.37 -11.36
N TRP A 39 -0.03 5.10 -11.23
CA TRP A 39 -0.14 4.31 -10.02
C TRP A 39 1.23 3.87 -9.53
N PRO A 40 1.51 3.88 -8.22
CA PRO A 40 2.83 3.54 -7.71
C PRO A 40 3.32 2.15 -8.15
N THR A 41 4.62 2.09 -8.46
CA THR A 41 5.37 0.87 -8.73
C THR A 41 6.20 0.47 -7.50
N VAL A 42 6.69 -0.77 -7.45
CA VAL A 42 7.58 -1.22 -6.37
C VAL A 42 8.84 -0.35 -6.26
N ALA A 43 9.34 0.17 -7.39
CA ALA A 43 10.48 1.08 -7.42
C ALA A 43 10.17 2.40 -6.71
N ILE A 44 9.01 3.01 -7.00
CA ILE A 44 8.54 4.24 -6.33
C ILE A 44 8.33 3.97 -4.84
N VAL A 45 7.65 2.88 -4.47
CA VAL A 45 7.42 2.51 -3.07
C VAL A 45 8.75 2.40 -2.31
N ARG A 46 9.73 1.68 -2.84
CA ARG A 46 11.04 1.53 -2.20
C ARG A 46 11.77 2.88 -2.07
N LYS A 47 11.71 3.72 -3.10
CA LYS A 47 12.31 5.06 -3.11
C LYS A 47 11.70 5.93 -2.00
N ILE A 48 10.37 6.04 -1.97
CA ILE A 48 9.65 6.90 -1.01
C ILE A 48 9.75 6.34 0.41
N ALA A 49 9.61 5.03 0.60
CA ALA A 49 9.77 4.39 1.89
C ALA A 49 11.14 4.68 2.52
N ARG A 50 12.19 4.69 1.71
CA ARG A 50 13.54 5.07 2.14
C ARG A 50 13.62 6.56 2.52
N LEU A 51 13.06 7.46 1.71
CA LEU A 51 13.11 8.91 1.95
C LEU A 51 12.36 9.32 3.23
N PHE A 52 11.24 8.67 3.50
CA PHE A 52 10.40 8.95 4.66
C PHE A 52 10.68 8.01 5.84
N GLU A 53 11.64 7.09 5.73
CA GLU A 53 11.98 6.12 6.78
C GLU A 53 10.78 5.28 7.27
N VAL A 54 9.91 4.86 6.35
CA VAL A 54 8.75 4.00 6.65
C VAL A 54 8.94 2.59 6.10
N PRO A 55 8.28 1.55 6.66
CA PRO A 55 8.38 0.20 6.13
C PRO A 55 7.82 0.11 4.70
N ALA A 56 8.68 -0.26 3.74
CA ALA A 56 8.29 -0.33 2.33
C ALA A 56 7.09 -1.28 2.08
N ALA A 57 7.05 -2.41 2.79
CA ALA A 57 5.98 -3.39 2.68
C ALA A 57 4.62 -2.79 3.09
N GLU A 58 4.57 -2.06 4.22
CA GLU A 58 3.37 -1.36 4.68
C GLU A 58 2.93 -0.27 3.70
N LEU A 59 3.89 0.52 3.19
CA LEU A 59 3.60 1.56 2.20
C LEU A 59 3.07 0.96 0.89
N GLY A 60 3.67 -0.12 0.41
CA GLY A 60 3.25 -0.78 -0.83
C GLY A 60 1.83 -1.36 -0.76
N ALA A 61 1.41 -1.82 0.41
CA ALA A 61 0.08 -2.37 0.61
C ALA A 61 -1.05 -1.34 0.42
N PHE A 62 -0.79 -0.04 0.59
CA PHE A 62 -1.74 1.02 0.20
C PHE A 62 -2.06 1.02 -1.30
N PHE A 63 -1.18 0.44 -2.10
CA PHE A 63 -1.26 0.44 -3.56
C PHE A 63 -1.54 -0.96 -4.12
N GLY A 64 -1.88 -1.92 -3.25
CA GLY A 64 -2.07 -3.33 -3.64
C GLY A 64 -0.77 -4.07 -3.95
N LEU A 65 0.39 -3.51 -3.58
CA LEU A 65 1.70 -4.16 -3.76
C LEU A 65 2.04 -4.90 -2.47
N LEU A 66 1.88 -6.22 -2.47
CA LEU A 66 2.08 -7.08 -1.30
C LEU A 66 3.46 -7.73 -1.35
N CYS A 67 4.23 -7.59 -0.27
CA CYS A 67 5.58 -8.13 -0.16
C CYS A 67 5.56 -9.42 0.65
N GLN A 68 5.90 -10.53 0.00
CA GLN A 68 6.01 -11.83 0.64
C GLN A 68 7.37 -12.02 1.31
N PRO A 69 7.42 -12.54 2.56
CA PRO A 69 8.66 -12.94 3.20
C PRO A 69 9.23 -14.19 2.52
N GLY A 70 10.55 -14.24 2.29
CA GLY A 70 11.21 -15.49 1.83
C GLY A 70 12.44 -15.33 0.92
N ALA A 71 12.57 -14.21 0.19
CA ALA A 71 13.76 -13.93 -0.63
C ALA A 71 14.42 -12.62 -0.16
N ARG A 72 15.75 -12.51 -0.22
CA ARG A 72 16.46 -11.22 0.00
C ARG A 72 15.87 -10.16 -0.95
N GLY A 73 15.04 -9.28 -0.42
CA GLY A 73 14.33 -8.23 -1.18
C GLY A 73 12.81 -8.40 -1.31
N GLY A 74 12.26 -9.57 -0.92
CA GLY A 74 10.84 -9.92 -0.95
C GLY A 74 10.29 -10.09 -2.37
N VAL A 75 9.40 -11.08 -2.56
CA VAL A 75 8.61 -11.19 -3.79
C VAL A 75 7.46 -10.20 -3.68
N TRP A 76 7.27 -9.36 -4.69
CA TRP A 76 6.20 -8.37 -4.71
C TRP A 76 5.12 -8.81 -5.67
N VAL A 77 3.88 -8.79 -5.20
CA VAL A 77 2.70 -9.14 -5.99
C VAL A 77 1.77 -7.94 -6.08
N ASP A 78 1.30 -7.64 -7.28
CA ASP A 78 0.35 -6.56 -7.53
C ASP A 78 -1.07 -7.12 -7.67
N VAL A 79 -1.82 -7.07 -6.57
CA VAL A 79 -3.15 -7.68 -6.52
C VAL A 79 -4.25 -6.82 -7.14
N ILE A 80 -3.93 -5.59 -7.58
CA ILE A 80 -4.90 -4.71 -8.28
C ILE A 80 -4.76 -4.91 -9.79
N ARG A 81 -3.53 -4.81 -10.31
CA ARG A 81 -3.26 -4.86 -11.76
C ARG A 81 -3.10 -6.30 -12.27
N SER A 82 -2.84 -7.25 -11.39
CA SER A 82 -2.69 -8.67 -11.73
C SER A 82 -3.49 -9.53 -10.75
N PRO A 83 -4.83 -9.44 -10.77
CA PRO A 83 -5.69 -10.13 -9.80
C PRO A 83 -5.49 -11.65 -9.83
N ASP A 84 -5.16 -12.24 -10.98
CA ASP A 84 -4.88 -13.67 -11.12
C ASP A 84 -3.65 -14.11 -10.31
N THR A 85 -2.74 -13.19 -9.97
CA THR A 85 -1.57 -13.47 -9.13
C THR A 85 -1.87 -13.37 -7.64
N ALA A 86 -3.08 -12.95 -7.25
CA ALA A 86 -3.44 -12.80 -5.84
C ALA A 86 -3.44 -14.14 -5.09
N GLU A 87 -3.68 -15.26 -5.78
CA GLU A 87 -3.59 -16.61 -5.21
C GLU A 87 -2.17 -16.97 -4.75
N LEU A 88 -1.15 -16.31 -5.30
CA LEU A 88 0.24 -16.49 -4.90
C LEU A 88 0.53 -15.85 -3.54
N VAL A 89 -0.33 -14.95 -3.06
CA VAL A 89 -0.15 -14.24 -1.79
C VAL A 89 -0.73 -15.04 -0.63
N SER A 90 0.16 -15.65 0.16
CA SER A 90 -0.21 -16.15 1.49
C SER A 90 -0.52 -14.97 2.43
N VAL A 91 -1.82 -14.69 2.63
CA VAL A 91 -2.31 -13.63 3.52
C VAL A 91 -1.80 -13.83 4.95
N GLU A 92 -1.69 -15.09 5.39
CA GLU A 92 -1.18 -15.47 6.71
C GLU A 92 0.30 -15.09 6.92
N ALA A 93 1.06 -15.01 5.82
CA ALA A 93 2.46 -14.60 5.84
C ALA A 93 2.64 -13.06 5.82
N LEU A 94 1.58 -12.28 5.61
CA LEU A 94 1.67 -10.82 5.59
C LEU A 94 1.73 -10.26 7.01
N SER A 95 2.58 -9.24 7.18
CA SER A 95 2.60 -8.50 8.44
C SER A 95 1.26 -7.80 8.70
N ARG A 96 0.89 -7.66 9.98
CA ARG A 96 -0.32 -6.96 10.40
C ARG A 96 -0.43 -5.56 9.78
N ARG A 97 0.69 -4.83 9.66
CA ARG A 97 0.70 -3.48 9.07
C ARG A 97 0.38 -3.50 7.57
N GLN A 98 0.85 -4.50 6.82
CA GLN A 98 0.44 -4.69 5.41
C GLN A 98 -1.06 -4.95 5.30
N LEU A 99 -1.61 -5.80 6.18
CA LEU A 99 -3.05 -6.11 6.17
C LEU A 99 -3.90 -4.87 6.49
N VAL A 100 -3.46 -4.03 7.43
CA VAL A 100 -4.13 -2.77 7.79
C VAL A 100 -4.10 -1.78 6.61
N SER A 101 -2.95 -1.57 5.97
CA SER A 101 -2.83 -0.72 4.77
C SER A 101 -3.68 -1.24 3.60
N LEU A 102 -3.68 -2.55 3.37
CA LEU A 102 -4.51 -3.18 2.33
C LEU A 102 -6.01 -3.00 2.62
N GLY A 103 -6.43 -3.14 3.88
CA GLY A 103 -7.81 -2.91 4.30
C GLY A 103 -8.24 -1.45 4.11
N MET A 104 -7.34 -0.50 4.43
CA MET A 104 -7.57 0.92 4.18
C MET A 104 -7.70 1.21 2.68
N MET A 105 -6.83 0.66 1.84
CA MET A 105 -6.92 0.78 0.37
C MET A 105 -8.29 0.32 -0.13
N ARG A 106 -8.72 -0.89 0.25
CA ARG A 106 -10.01 -1.43 -0.16
C ARG A 106 -11.19 -0.57 0.29
N THR A 107 -11.10 0.01 1.48
CA THR A 107 -12.13 0.92 2.01
C THR A 107 -12.22 2.21 1.19
N MET A 108 -11.09 2.76 0.75
CA MET A 108 -11.04 3.97 -0.08
C MET A 108 -11.49 3.75 -1.54
N VAL A 109 -11.42 2.52 -2.05
CA VAL A 109 -11.83 2.16 -3.42
C VAL A 109 -13.29 1.72 -3.49
N ALA A 110 -13.87 1.20 -2.40
CA ALA A 110 -15.23 0.66 -2.36
C ALA A 110 -16.32 1.69 -2.03
N GLY A 111 -15.95 2.89 -1.58
CA GLY A 111 -16.87 4.01 -1.31
C GLY A 111 -16.81 5.06 -2.41
#